data_AF-H3BK10-F1
#
_entry.id   AF-H3BK10-F1
#
_cell.length_a   1.000
_cell.length_b   1.000
_cell.length_c   1.000
_cell.angle_alpha   90.00
_cell.angle_beta   90.00
_cell.angle_gamma   90.00
#
_symmetry.space_group_name_H-M   'P 1'
#
loop_
_entity.id
_entity.type
_entity.pdbx_description
1 polymer ?
#
loop_
_entity_poly.entity_id
_entity_poly.type
_entity_poly.pdbx_seq_one_letter_code
_entity_poly.pdbx_strand_id
1 'polypeptide(L)'
;MADDSVLPSPSEITSLADSSVFDSKVAEMSKENLCLASTSNVDEMPQVEARVIMVQDAGKQEELLKALKTIKIMEVPVIKIKESCPGKSEEKLIKSIINMEMKVPCVKMDSMEEFESLDSPEFENIFVVTDFQNSVFNDLYKADCRIVGPPVILNCAQRGEPLPFSC
;
A
#
# COMPACT_ATOMS: atom_id res chain seq x y z
N MET A 1 -52.71 33.74 33.73
CA MET A 1 -54.10 33.72 34.23
C MET A 1 -54.66 32.40 33.75
N ALA A 2 -54.80 31.41 34.66
CA ALA A 2 -55.04 29.99 34.38
C ALA A 2 -53.81 29.33 33.69
N ASP A 3 -53.02 28.41 34.28
CA ASP A 3 -53.25 27.42 35.38
C ASP A 3 -54.32 26.38 34.95
N ASP A 4 -54.26 25.05 35.13
CA ASP A 4 -53.37 24.04 35.76
C ASP A 4 -53.73 22.63 35.15
N SER A 5 -53.12 21.45 35.38
CA SER A 5 -51.77 20.97 35.79
C SER A 5 -51.82 19.41 35.96
N VAL A 6 -50.84 18.79 36.67
CA VAL A 6 -50.88 17.47 37.35
C VAL A 6 -50.63 16.15 36.55
N LEU A 7 -49.53 15.47 36.94
CA LEU A 7 -49.10 14.05 36.71
C LEU A 7 -49.78 13.10 37.75
N PRO A 8 -49.86 11.74 37.63
CA PRO A 8 -48.69 10.82 37.52
C PRO A 8 -48.92 9.40 36.87
N SER A 9 -47.91 8.52 37.05
CA SER A 9 -47.75 7.08 36.68
C SER A 9 -48.59 6.10 37.55
N PRO A 10 -48.52 4.73 37.52
CA PRO A 10 -47.49 3.79 36.97
C PRO A 10 -47.99 2.42 36.38
N SER A 11 -47.08 1.43 36.25
CA SER A 11 -47.29 -0.03 36.00
C SER A 11 -47.83 -0.46 34.61
N GLU A 12 -47.62 -1.68 34.09
CA GLU A 12 -47.24 -2.97 34.72
C GLU A 12 -46.50 -3.93 33.73
N ILE A 13 -46.05 -5.09 34.21
CA ILE A 13 -45.23 -6.09 33.48
C ILE A 13 -45.97 -7.42 33.22
N THR A 14 -46.09 -7.82 31.95
CA THR A 14 -46.45 -9.17 31.45
C THR A 14 -45.80 -9.32 30.06
N SER A 15 -44.92 -10.27 29.72
CA SER A 15 -44.85 -11.72 29.96
C SER A 15 -46.09 -12.48 29.47
N LEU A 16 -46.05 -13.00 28.23
CA LEU A 16 -45.85 -14.43 27.98
C LEU A 16 -45.76 -14.75 26.47
N ALA A 17 -45.25 -15.95 26.18
CA ALA A 17 -45.02 -16.50 24.86
C ALA A 17 -46.25 -16.57 23.95
N ASP A 18 -46.02 -16.47 22.64
CA ASP A 18 -46.78 -17.27 21.68
C ASP A 18 -45.84 -17.95 20.68
N SER A 19 -46.04 -19.25 20.47
CA SER A 19 -45.10 -20.13 19.76
C SER A 19 -45.43 -20.23 18.28
N SER A 20 -44.55 -19.73 17.41
CA SER A 20 -44.64 -20.06 15.98
C SER A 20 -43.89 -21.37 15.68
N VAL A 21 -44.66 -22.45 15.49
CA VAL A 21 -44.16 -23.73 15.00
C VAL A 21 -43.79 -23.63 13.52
N PHE A 22 -42.51 -23.41 13.22
CA PHE A 22 -41.95 -23.73 11.91
C PHE A 22 -41.45 -25.18 11.88
N ASP A 23 -42.32 -26.09 11.48
CA ASP A 23 -41.90 -27.42 10.99
C ASP A 23 -41.17 -27.23 9.66
N SER A 24 -39.85 -27.12 9.71
CA SER A 24 -38.99 -27.02 8.54
C SER A 24 -37.95 -28.14 8.58
N LYS A 25 -38.43 -29.35 8.30
CA LYS A 25 -37.63 -30.55 8.09
C LYS A 25 -36.69 -30.36 6.89
N VAL A 26 -35.44 -29.94 7.15
CA VAL A 26 -34.33 -30.01 6.19
C VAL A 26 -33.31 -31.04 6.65
N ALA A 27 -32.84 -31.86 5.71
CA ALA A 27 -32.12 -33.10 6.00
C ALA A 27 -30.70 -32.88 6.54
N GLU A 28 -30.27 -33.76 7.43
CA GLU A 28 -28.85 -33.95 7.71
C GLU A 28 -28.13 -34.39 6.43
N MET A 29 -27.29 -33.50 5.90
CA MET A 29 -26.15 -33.89 5.09
C MET A 29 -24.90 -33.31 5.72
N SER A 30 -24.22 -34.19 6.45
CA SER A 30 -22.77 -34.27 6.56
C SER A 30 -21.99 -33.29 5.66
N LYS A 31 -21.19 -32.42 6.27
CA LYS A 31 -19.73 -32.61 6.33
C LYS A 31 -19.08 -31.50 7.17
N GLU A 32 -17.99 -31.85 7.81
CA GLU A 32 -17.15 -31.00 8.65
C GLU A 32 -16.80 -29.61 8.07
N ASN A 33 -17.66 -28.60 8.28
CA ASN A 33 -17.17 -27.22 8.35
C ASN A 33 -16.72 -26.94 9.79
N LEU A 34 -15.76 -27.75 10.24
CA LEU A 34 -14.82 -27.29 11.24
C LEU A 34 -14.21 -26.01 10.65
N CYS A 35 -14.49 -24.86 11.27
CA CYS A 35 -13.73 -23.63 11.03
C CYS A 35 -12.29 -23.88 11.51
N LEU A 36 -11.56 -24.64 10.69
CA LEU A 36 -10.12 -24.78 10.79
C LEU A 36 -9.57 -23.39 10.57
N ALA A 37 -9.14 -22.82 11.70
CA ALA A 37 -8.15 -21.78 11.86
C ALA A 37 -8.21 -20.64 10.84
N SER A 38 -8.31 -19.42 11.37
CA SER A 38 -7.62 -18.27 10.78
C SER A 38 -6.18 -18.65 10.42
N THR A 39 -5.95 -19.10 9.18
CA THR A 39 -4.65 -19.02 8.53
C THR A 39 -4.46 -17.55 8.27
N SER A 40 -3.89 -16.90 9.29
CA SER A 40 -3.28 -15.57 9.29
C SER A 40 -3.61 -14.74 8.06
N ASN A 41 -4.30 -13.61 8.28
CA ASN A 41 -4.14 -12.44 7.44
C ASN A 41 -2.66 -12.02 7.59
N VAL A 42 -1.78 -12.71 6.86
CA VAL A 42 -0.41 -12.27 6.64
C VAL A 42 -0.62 -11.04 5.79
N ASP A 43 -0.41 -9.88 6.40
CA ASP A 43 -0.20 -8.65 5.65
C ASP A 43 1.09 -8.92 4.85
N GLU A 44 0.93 -9.51 3.65
CA GLU A 44 2.05 -10.05 2.88
C GLU A 44 2.83 -8.86 2.34
N MET A 45 3.76 -8.43 3.18
CA MET A 45 4.71 -7.38 2.87
C MET A 45 5.38 -7.76 1.54
N PRO A 46 5.40 -6.86 0.54
CA PRO A 46 6.03 -7.14 -0.74
C PRO A 46 7.44 -7.70 -0.52
N GLN A 47 7.76 -8.80 -1.19
CA GLN A 47 9.10 -9.40 -1.10
C GLN A 47 10.13 -8.65 -1.95
N VAL A 48 9.68 -7.66 -2.75
CA VAL A 48 10.53 -6.76 -3.54
C VAL A 48 11.36 -5.85 -2.63
N GLU A 49 12.51 -5.39 -3.06
CA GLU A 49 13.38 -4.47 -2.31
C GLU A 49 13.44 -3.08 -2.95
N ALA A 50 13.47 -2.04 -2.12
CA ALA A 50 13.61 -0.66 -2.56
C ALA A 50 15.06 -0.33 -3.02
N ARG A 51 15.24 0.13 -4.26
CA ARG A 51 16.56 0.48 -4.83
C ARG A 51 16.51 1.79 -5.62
N VAL A 52 17.58 2.59 -5.50
CA VAL A 52 17.74 3.83 -6.28
C VAL A 52 18.82 3.67 -7.35
N ILE A 53 18.48 4.05 -8.57
CA ILE A 53 19.36 4.03 -9.75
C ILE A 53 19.74 5.47 -10.10
N MET A 54 21.03 5.78 -10.05
CA MET A 54 21.58 7.09 -10.40
C MET A 54 21.99 7.09 -11.87
N VAL A 55 21.24 7.82 -12.70
CA VAL A 55 21.40 7.83 -14.15
C VAL A 55 22.49 8.85 -14.55
N GLN A 56 23.52 8.39 -15.25
CA GLN A 56 24.57 9.20 -15.88
C GLN A 56 25.16 10.26 -14.93
N ASP A 57 24.91 11.55 -15.19
CA ASP A 57 25.47 12.66 -14.42
C ASP A 57 24.99 12.70 -12.96
N ALA A 58 23.82 12.13 -12.65
CA ALA A 58 23.41 11.93 -11.25
C ALA A 58 24.46 11.09 -10.50
N GLY A 59 25.00 10.04 -11.15
CA GLY A 59 26.04 9.15 -10.62
C GLY A 59 27.36 9.84 -10.27
N LYS A 60 27.57 11.08 -10.71
CA LYS A 60 28.78 11.89 -10.46
C LYS A 60 28.60 12.87 -9.29
N GLN A 61 27.38 13.11 -8.81
CA GLN A 61 27.09 14.06 -7.73
C GLN A 61 27.34 13.42 -6.36
N GLU A 62 28.44 13.80 -5.70
CA GLU A 62 28.80 13.30 -4.36
C GLU A 62 27.77 13.68 -3.29
N GLU A 63 27.18 14.88 -3.38
CA GLU A 63 26.11 15.32 -2.47
C GLU A 63 24.89 14.39 -2.51
N LEU A 64 24.53 13.90 -3.71
CA LEU A 64 23.44 12.96 -3.89
C LEU A 64 23.78 11.57 -3.31
N LEU A 65 25.00 11.08 -3.55
CA LEU A 65 25.50 9.84 -2.95
C LEU A 65 25.52 9.90 -1.42
N LYS A 66 25.79 11.07 -0.84
CA LYS A 66 25.74 11.28 0.61
C LYS A 66 24.30 11.31 1.11
N ALA A 67 23.39 12.00 0.41
CA ALA A 67 21.97 12.05 0.73
C ALA A 67 21.31 10.66 0.70
N LEU A 68 21.59 9.84 -0.32
CA LEU A 68 21.09 8.46 -0.43
C LEU A 68 21.63 7.50 0.64
N LYS A 69 22.75 7.84 1.32
CA LYS A 69 23.22 7.09 2.51
C LYS A 69 22.51 7.52 3.80
N THR A 70 21.92 8.71 3.82
CA THR A 70 21.15 9.23 4.96
C THR A 70 19.70 8.74 4.91
N ILE A 71 19.09 8.75 3.72
CA ILE A 71 17.78 8.15 3.49
C ILE A 71 17.91 6.63 3.58
N LYS A 72 17.00 6.00 4.31
CA LYS A 72 16.87 4.53 4.37
C LYS A 72 15.48 4.03 4.02
N ILE A 73 14.49 4.91 3.93
CA ILE A 73 13.08 4.55 3.83
C ILE A 73 12.53 5.12 2.53
N MET A 74 11.73 4.32 1.84
CA MET A 74 11.11 4.65 0.57
C MET A 74 9.63 4.28 0.62
N GLU A 75 8.76 5.18 0.17
CA GLU A 75 7.34 4.88 -0.01
C GLU A 75 7.15 4.01 -1.25
N VAL A 76 6.41 2.92 -1.12
CA VAL A 76 6.14 1.97 -2.22
C VAL A 76 4.63 1.68 -2.27
N PRO A 77 3.99 1.72 -3.46
CA PRO A 77 2.58 1.35 -3.61
C PRO A 77 2.39 -0.17 -3.50
N VAL A 78 1.36 -0.58 -2.78
CA VAL A 78 0.97 -1.99 -2.61
C VAL A 78 -0.51 -2.15 -2.85
N ILE A 79 -0.86 -3.10 -3.71
CA ILE A 79 -2.25 -3.47 -3.98
C ILE A 79 -2.69 -4.46 -2.90
N LYS A 80 -3.51 -4.01 -1.96
CA LYS A 80 -4.19 -4.90 -1.00
C LYS A 80 -5.54 -5.33 -1.59
N ILE A 81 -5.65 -6.62 -1.91
CA ILE A 81 -6.92 -7.25 -2.28
C ILE A 81 -7.73 -7.40 -1.00
N LYS A 82 -8.80 -6.61 -0.86
CA LYS A 82 -9.74 -6.79 0.23
C LYS A 82 -10.71 -7.91 -0.15
N GLU A 83 -10.53 -9.08 0.46
CA GLU A 83 -11.51 -10.16 0.38
C GLU A 83 -12.90 -9.63 0.78
N SER A 84 -13.88 -9.86 -0.09
CA SER A 84 -15.28 -9.50 0.15
C SER A 84 -16.12 -10.77 0.14
N CYS A 85 -17.17 -10.80 0.96
CA CYS A 85 -18.02 -11.98 1.10
C CYS A 85 -18.56 -12.45 -0.27
N PRO A 86 -18.59 -13.77 -0.53
CA PRO A 86 -18.91 -14.30 -1.85
C PRO A 86 -20.32 -13.87 -2.28
N GLY A 87 -20.43 -13.13 -3.39
CA GLY A 87 -21.71 -12.75 -3.98
C GLY A 87 -21.80 -11.38 -4.66
N LYS A 88 -20.78 -10.50 -4.57
CA LYS A 88 -20.76 -9.21 -5.30
C LYS A 88 -19.38 -8.92 -5.91
N SER A 89 -19.25 -9.13 -7.22
CA SER A 89 -18.03 -8.86 -7.98
C SER A 89 -17.87 -7.38 -8.31
N GLU A 90 -17.38 -6.60 -7.35
CA GLU A 90 -16.69 -5.32 -7.62
C GLU A 90 -15.48 -5.23 -6.67
N GLU A 91 -14.35 -5.76 -7.12
CA GLU A 91 -13.13 -5.91 -6.34
C GLU A 91 -12.46 -4.55 -6.11
N LYS A 92 -12.75 -3.93 -4.95
CA LYS A 92 -12.15 -2.65 -4.56
C LYS A 92 -10.72 -2.86 -4.07
N LEU A 93 -9.80 -2.94 -5.02
CA LEU A 93 -8.35 -2.93 -4.79
C LEU A 93 -7.95 -1.66 -4.02
N ILE A 94 -7.46 -1.82 -2.78
CA ILE A 94 -6.95 -0.69 -2.00
C ILE A 94 -5.47 -0.54 -2.35
N LYS A 95 -5.13 0.52 -3.09
CA LYS A 95 -3.73 0.97 -3.21
C LYS A 95 -3.32 1.60 -1.87
N SER A 96 -2.57 0.87 -1.07
CA SER A 96 -1.90 1.38 0.13
C SER A 96 -0.51 1.86 -0.25
N ILE A 97 0.02 2.85 0.45
CA ILE A 97 1.45 3.15 0.45
C ILE A 97 2.05 2.50 1.69
N ILE A 98 3.22 1.87 1.57
CA ILE A 98 3.99 1.35 2.71
C ILE A 98 5.38 1.99 2.73
N ASN A 99 6.00 2.00 3.91
CA ASN A 99 7.38 2.43 4.10
C ASN A 99 8.31 1.22 4.05
N MET A 100 9.20 1.18 3.08
CA MET A 100 10.13 0.07 2.83
C MET A 100 11.57 0.50 3.08
N GLU A 101 12.38 -0.38 3.70
CA GLU A 101 13.81 -0.10 3.93
C GLU A 101 14.66 -0.45 2.71
N MET A 102 15.53 0.46 2.31
CA MET A 102 16.53 0.29 1.24
C MET A 102 17.78 -0.40 1.81
N LYS A 103 18.01 -1.69 1.48
CA LYS A 103 19.24 -2.39 1.90
C LYS A 103 20.41 -2.04 0.98
N VAL A 104 20.16 -1.84 -0.32
CA VAL A 104 21.12 -1.31 -1.30
C VAL A 104 20.79 0.15 -1.65
N PRO A 105 21.51 1.16 -1.11
CA PRO A 105 21.06 2.55 -1.14
C PRO A 105 21.15 3.23 -2.51
N CYS A 106 22.08 2.81 -3.37
CA CYS A 106 22.25 3.38 -4.71
C CYS A 106 23.06 2.45 -5.63
N VAL A 107 22.69 2.40 -6.91
CA VAL A 107 23.55 1.86 -7.99
C VAL A 107 23.61 2.88 -9.13
N LYS A 108 24.73 2.92 -9.85
CA LYS A 108 24.94 3.81 -11.00
C LYS A 108 24.53 3.08 -12.28
N MET A 109 24.05 3.85 -13.24
CA MET A 109 23.67 3.40 -14.58
C MET A 109 24.24 4.40 -15.58
N ASP A 110 25.28 4.01 -16.31
CA ASP A 110 25.97 4.92 -17.25
C ASP A 110 25.33 4.86 -18.66
N SER A 111 24.73 3.72 -19.02
CA SER A 111 24.09 3.46 -20.32
C SER A 111 22.67 2.88 -20.18
N MET A 112 21.87 2.96 -21.26
CA MET A 112 20.56 2.29 -21.31
C MET A 112 20.69 0.76 -21.50
N GLU A 113 21.87 0.26 -21.92
CA GLU A 113 22.15 -1.17 -22.05
C GLU A 113 22.15 -1.87 -20.68
N GLU A 114 22.52 -1.15 -19.61
CA GLU A 114 22.43 -1.62 -18.23
C GLU A 114 20.98 -1.71 -17.72
N PHE A 115 20.01 -1.02 -18.35
CA PHE A 115 18.61 -1.00 -17.89
C PHE A 115 18.00 -2.40 -17.80
N GLU A 116 18.22 -3.25 -18.81
CA GLU A 116 17.71 -4.63 -18.85
C GLU A 116 18.23 -5.50 -17.69
N SER A 117 19.38 -5.14 -17.11
CA SER A 117 19.96 -5.81 -15.93
C SER A 117 19.45 -5.26 -14.60
N LEU A 118 18.73 -4.13 -14.63
CA LEU A 118 18.15 -3.46 -13.47
C LEU A 118 16.65 -3.73 -13.35
N ASP A 119 15.97 -4.01 -14.46
CA ASP A 119 14.55 -4.35 -14.55
C ASP A 119 14.23 -5.77 -14.02
N SER A 120 14.62 -6.03 -12.78
CA SER A 120 14.31 -7.25 -12.04
C SER A 120 13.05 -7.06 -11.19
N PRO A 121 12.07 -7.98 -11.21
CA PRO A 121 10.87 -7.90 -10.37
C PRO A 121 11.16 -8.04 -8.86
N GLU A 122 12.40 -8.38 -8.50
CA GLU A 122 12.90 -8.39 -7.12
C GLU A 122 13.12 -6.99 -6.55
N PHE A 123 13.16 -5.94 -7.38
CA PHE A 123 13.44 -4.57 -6.94
C PHE A 123 12.42 -3.55 -7.46
N GLU A 124 11.90 -2.72 -6.54
CA GLU A 124 11.25 -1.45 -6.90
C GLU A 124 12.36 -0.43 -7.18
N ASN A 125 12.58 -0.12 -8.47
CA ASN A 125 13.62 0.80 -8.91
C ASN A 125 13.11 2.24 -9.02
N ILE A 126 13.81 3.18 -8.38
CA ILE A 126 13.63 4.63 -8.61
C ILE A 126 14.82 5.18 -9.39
N PHE A 127 14.56 5.82 -10.52
CA PHE A 127 15.59 6.43 -11.36
C PHE A 127 15.77 7.91 -11.02
N VAL A 128 16.98 8.31 -10.63
CA VAL A 128 17.35 9.71 -10.40
C VAL A 128 17.98 10.28 -11.67
N VAL A 129 17.31 11.27 -12.25
CA VAL A 129 17.73 11.94 -13.50
C VAL A 129 17.97 13.42 -13.23
N THR A 130 19.13 13.93 -13.65
CA THR A 130 19.52 15.35 -13.50
C THR A 130 18.81 16.28 -14.49
N ASP A 131 18.60 15.83 -15.73
CA ASP A 131 17.96 16.60 -16.80
C ASP A 131 16.82 15.80 -17.47
N PHE A 132 15.61 16.35 -17.37
CA PHE A 132 14.37 15.81 -17.90
C PHE A 132 14.19 16.04 -19.42
N GLN A 133 15.17 16.65 -20.11
CA GLN A 133 15.18 16.80 -21.56
C GLN A 133 16.01 15.73 -22.29
N ASN A 134 16.78 14.91 -21.56
CA ASN A 134 17.65 13.89 -22.15
C ASN A 134 16.86 12.72 -22.79
N SER A 135 17.47 12.03 -23.75
CA SER A 135 16.88 10.84 -24.36
C SER A 135 16.55 9.76 -23.33
N VAL A 136 17.47 9.51 -22.39
CA VAL A 136 17.28 8.53 -21.31
C VAL A 136 16.07 8.85 -20.44
N PHE A 137 15.76 10.13 -20.18
CA PHE A 137 14.50 10.48 -19.49
C PHE A 137 13.28 10.01 -20.29
N ASN A 138 13.26 10.28 -21.60
CA ASN A 138 12.16 9.89 -22.46
C ASN A 138 12.01 8.37 -22.56
N ASP A 139 13.11 7.62 -22.52
CA ASP A 139 13.09 6.17 -22.62
C ASP A 139 12.63 5.52 -21.30
N LEU A 140 13.11 6.01 -20.15
CA LEU A 140 12.58 5.64 -18.83
C LEU A 140 11.09 6.00 -18.67
N TYR A 141 10.68 7.16 -19.20
CA TYR A 141 9.29 7.61 -19.13
C TYR A 141 8.35 6.74 -19.98
N LYS A 142 8.79 6.29 -21.17
CA LYS A 142 8.04 5.32 -22.00
C LYS A 142 7.96 3.93 -21.37
N ALA A 143 8.90 3.59 -20.49
CA ALA A 143 8.93 2.34 -19.75
C ALA A 143 8.16 2.41 -18.42
N ASP A 144 7.29 3.43 -18.24
CA ASP A 144 6.49 3.69 -17.02
C ASP A 144 7.31 3.66 -15.72
N CYS A 145 8.60 4.01 -15.78
CA CYS A 145 9.50 3.98 -14.64
C CYS A 145 9.24 5.12 -13.66
N ARG A 146 9.48 4.86 -12.38
CA ARG A 146 9.44 5.88 -11.32
C ARG A 146 10.69 6.77 -11.37
N ILE A 147 10.54 7.99 -11.89
CA ILE A 147 11.64 8.94 -12.08
C ILE A 147 11.54 10.08 -11.06
N VAL A 148 12.66 10.47 -10.46
CA VAL A 148 12.77 11.62 -9.54
C VAL A 148 13.97 12.49 -9.87
N GLY A 149 13.91 13.77 -9.49
CA GLY A 149 15.03 14.69 -9.64
C GLY A 149 15.92 14.75 -8.39
N PRO A 150 17.22 15.10 -8.53
CA PRO A 150 18.12 15.37 -7.40
C PRO A 150 17.56 16.23 -6.26
N PRO A 151 16.77 17.30 -6.51
CA PRO A 151 16.23 18.11 -5.42
C PRO A 151 15.32 17.34 -4.46
N VAL A 152 14.61 16.31 -4.94
CA VAL A 152 13.75 15.45 -4.10
C VAL A 152 14.62 14.67 -3.12
N ILE A 153 15.68 14.04 -3.61
CA ILE A 153 16.62 13.25 -2.80
C ILE A 153 17.28 14.14 -1.73
N LEU A 154 17.78 15.31 -2.12
CA LEU A 154 18.45 16.24 -1.21
C LEU A 154 17.49 16.75 -0.11
N ASN A 155 16.25 17.08 -0.47
CA ASN A 155 15.24 17.54 0.48
C ASN A 155 14.82 16.44 1.48
N CYS A 156 14.61 15.21 1.01
CA CYS A 156 14.26 14.08 1.88
C CYS A 156 15.39 13.79 2.89
N ALA A 157 16.65 13.79 2.44
CA ALA A 157 17.81 13.58 3.31
C ALA A 157 17.99 14.71 4.34
N GLN A 158 17.73 15.97 3.97
CA GLN A 158 17.79 17.11 4.90
C GLN A 158 16.69 17.07 5.97
N ARG A 159 15.50 16.57 5.61
CA ARG A 159 14.32 16.55 6.49
C ARG A 159 14.15 15.23 7.26
N GLY A 160 14.93 14.19 6.93
CA GLY A 160 14.81 12.87 7.53
C GLY A 160 13.55 12.11 7.11
N GLU A 161 13.01 12.44 5.93
CA GLU A 161 11.77 11.87 5.41
C GLU A 161 12.02 10.73 4.41
N PRO A 162 11.05 9.81 4.24
CA PRO A 162 11.15 8.77 3.22
C PRO A 162 11.13 9.35 1.80
N LEU A 163 11.62 8.61 0.82
CA LEU A 163 11.43 8.97 -0.59
C LEU A 163 9.95 8.86 -0.97
N PRO A 164 9.29 9.97 -1.39
CA PRO A 164 7.86 10.01 -1.56
C PRO A 164 7.41 9.20 -2.79
N PHE A 165 6.21 8.63 -2.72
CA PHE A 165 5.55 8.03 -3.87
C PHE A 165 4.48 8.98 -4.44
N SER A 166 4.56 9.26 -5.73
CA SER A 166 3.58 10.07 -6.47
C SER A 166 3.01 9.27 -7.63
N CYS A 167 1.68 9.15 -7.65
CA CYS A 167 0.89 8.67 -8.80
C CYS A 167 0.73 9.74 -9.88
#